data_AF-A0A962ZMZ9-F1
#
_entry.id   AF-A0A962ZMZ9-F1
#
_cell.length_a   1.000
_cell.length_b   1.000
_cell.length_c   1.000
_cell.angle_alpha   90.00
_cell.angle_beta   90.00
_cell.angle_gamma   90.00
#
_symmetry.space_group_name_H-M   'P 1'
#
loop_
_entity.id
_entity.type
_entity.pdbx_description
1 polymer ?
#
loop_
_entity_poly.entity_id
_entity_poly.type
_entity_poly.pdbx_seq_one_letter_code
_entity_poly.pdbx_strand_id
1 'polypeptide(L)'
;MKPTNIKDPEYFHKVVDCQYACPAHTPVPEYIRLIAAQRYTDAYMVNWHSNVFPGILGRTCDRPCEPACRRVRVEEEPVAICRVKRVAADSKDDIAVPLPKIPKKKNGKRIALIGAGPASLTVARDLAPLGYAV
;
A
#
# COMPACT_ATOMS: atom_id res chain seq x y z
N MET A 1 29.49 -12.20 7.89
CA MET A 1 28.02 -11.99 7.93
C MET A 1 27.50 -12.65 9.22
N LYS A 2 26.71 -11.95 10.05
CA LYS A 2 26.15 -12.58 11.26
C LYS A 2 25.05 -13.58 10.85
N PRO A 3 24.96 -14.76 11.49
CA PRO A 3 23.87 -15.71 11.24
C PRO A 3 22.50 -15.10 11.52
N THR A 4 21.50 -15.55 10.78
CA THR A 4 20.09 -15.18 10.99
C THR A 4 19.63 -15.53 12.41
N ASN A 5 19.12 -14.56 13.15
CA ASN A 5 18.55 -14.79 14.48
C ASN A 5 17.07 -15.21 14.37
N ILE A 6 16.82 -16.51 14.25
CA ILE A 6 15.46 -17.06 14.19
C ILE A 6 14.71 -17.02 15.55
N LYS A 7 15.39 -16.67 16.65
CA LYS A 7 14.75 -16.57 17.98
C LYS A 7 14.03 -15.25 18.18
N ASP A 8 14.28 -14.25 17.34
CA ASP A 8 13.66 -12.93 17.39
C ASP A 8 12.62 -12.80 16.26
N PRO A 9 11.31 -12.76 16.56
CA PRO A 9 10.26 -12.61 15.55
C PRO A 9 10.40 -11.36 14.68
N GLU A 10 10.97 -10.26 15.22
CA GLU A 10 11.20 -9.01 14.47
C GLU A 10 12.10 -9.23 13.25
N TYR A 11 13.01 -10.22 13.33
CA TYR A 11 13.87 -10.56 12.20
C TYR A 11 13.05 -10.86 10.94
N PHE A 12 11.95 -11.62 11.07
CA PHE A 12 11.12 -12.04 9.94
C PHE A 12 10.35 -10.87 9.31
N HIS A 13 9.96 -9.88 10.13
CA HIS A 13 9.31 -8.65 9.64
C HIS A 13 10.29 -7.75 8.88
N LYS A 14 11.57 -7.76 9.25
CA LYS A 14 12.63 -6.95 8.61
C LYS A 14 13.26 -7.58 7.36
N VAL A 15 12.87 -8.80 6.96
CA VAL A 15 13.46 -9.46 5.77
C VAL A 15 13.24 -8.66 4.48
N VAL A 16 12.19 -7.83 4.44
CA VAL A 16 11.85 -6.93 3.33
C VAL A 16 11.98 -5.48 3.79
N ASP A 17 13.21 -4.97 3.80
CA ASP A 17 13.54 -3.63 4.32
C ASP A 17 12.64 -2.50 3.78
N CYS A 18 12.33 -2.50 2.47
CA CYS A 18 11.50 -1.46 1.86
C CYS A 18 10.04 -1.51 2.32
N GLN A 19 9.52 -2.70 2.64
CA GLN A 19 8.17 -2.87 3.20
C GLN A 19 8.16 -2.52 4.69
N TYR A 20 9.20 -2.91 5.43
CA TYR A 20 9.34 -2.57 6.85
C TYR A 20 9.49 -1.06 7.07
N ALA A 21 10.26 -0.38 6.21
CA ALA A 21 10.44 1.07 6.28
C ALA A 21 9.20 1.88 5.84
N CYS A 22 8.22 1.25 5.18
CA CYS A 22 6.98 1.91 4.80
C CYS A 22 6.02 1.95 6.01
N PRO A 23 5.52 3.12 6.44
CA PRO A 23 4.57 3.19 7.55
C PRO A 23 3.27 2.40 7.34
N ALA A 24 2.88 2.21 6.08
CA ALA A 24 1.71 1.44 5.69
C ALA A 24 2.01 -0.05 5.43
N HIS A 25 3.26 -0.50 5.64
CA HIS A 25 3.72 -1.86 5.36
C HIS A 25 3.30 -2.40 3.98
N THR A 26 3.30 -1.52 2.99
CA THR A 26 2.83 -1.85 1.64
C THR A 26 3.72 -2.94 1.02
N PRO A 27 3.15 -3.93 0.31
CA PRO A 27 3.90 -5.05 -0.24
C PRO A 27 4.71 -4.65 -1.49
N VAL A 28 5.79 -3.89 -1.27
CA VAL A 28 6.64 -3.30 -2.32
C VAL A 28 7.09 -4.31 -3.37
N PRO A 29 7.66 -5.47 -3.00
CA PRO A 29 8.14 -6.42 -4.00
C PRO A 29 7.02 -7.05 -4.84
N GLU A 30 5.81 -7.15 -4.30
CA GLU A 30 4.68 -7.79 -4.97
C GLU A 30 4.16 -6.93 -6.12
N TYR A 31 3.80 -5.67 -5.84
CA TYR A 31 3.27 -4.82 -6.90
C TYR A 31 4.33 -4.46 -7.95
N ILE A 32 5.63 -4.40 -7.59
CA ILE A 32 6.69 -4.20 -8.58
C ILE A 32 6.75 -5.36 -9.57
N ARG A 33 6.59 -6.61 -9.10
CA ARG A 33 6.52 -7.79 -10.00
C ARG A 33 5.31 -7.74 -10.91
N LEU A 34 4.15 -7.32 -10.39
CA LEU A 34 2.94 -7.15 -11.19
C LEU A 34 3.12 -6.07 -12.27
N ILE A 35 3.76 -4.95 -11.94
CA ILE A 35 4.10 -3.89 -12.91
C ILE A 35 5.06 -4.40 -13.98
N ALA A 36 6.08 -5.18 -13.61
CA ALA A 36 7.00 -5.79 -14.56
C ALA A 36 6.29 -6.77 -15.52
N ALA A 37 5.21 -7.42 -15.05
CA ALA A 37 4.34 -8.25 -15.85
C ALA A 37 3.23 -7.47 -16.60
N GLN A 38 3.30 -6.13 -16.62
CA GLN A 38 2.29 -5.23 -17.21
C GLN A 38 0.86 -5.38 -16.62
N ARG A 39 0.76 -5.97 -15.42
CA ARG A 39 -0.49 -6.12 -14.67
C ARG A 39 -0.72 -4.91 -13.77
N TYR A 40 -0.89 -3.74 -14.38
CA TYR A 40 -0.97 -2.46 -13.66
C TYR A 40 -2.17 -2.36 -12.73
N THR A 41 -3.34 -2.85 -13.17
CA THR A 41 -4.56 -2.87 -12.36
C THR A 41 -4.40 -3.71 -11.10
N ASP A 42 -3.81 -4.91 -11.23
CA ASP A 42 -3.54 -5.78 -10.07
C ASP A 42 -2.50 -5.14 -9.14
N ALA A 43 -1.44 -4.55 -9.69
CA ALA A 43 -0.44 -3.84 -8.91
C ALA A 43 -1.03 -2.66 -8.13
N TYR A 44 -1.98 -1.95 -8.74
CA TYR A 44 -2.71 -0.89 -8.08
C TYR A 44 -3.59 -1.44 -6.96
N MET A 45 -4.31 -2.53 -7.18
CA MET A 45 -5.17 -3.14 -6.16
C MET A 45 -4.38 -3.67 -4.97
N VAL A 46 -3.23 -4.31 -5.21
CA VAL A 46 -2.29 -4.73 -4.16
C VAL A 46 -1.83 -3.54 -3.31
N ASN A 47 -1.49 -2.41 -3.94
CA ASN A 47 -1.19 -1.18 -3.20
C ASN A 47 -2.40 -0.64 -2.43
N TRP A 48 -3.58 -0.70 -3.04
CA TRP A 48 -4.83 -0.15 -2.51
C TRP A 48 -5.29 -0.85 -1.22
N HIS A 49 -4.93 -2.12 -1.04
CA HIS A 49 -5.21 -2.84 0.20
C HIS A 49 -4.57 -2.19 1.42
N SER A 50 -3.28 -1.81 1.33
CA SER A 50 -2.53 -1.20 2.42
C SER A 50 -2.63 0.33 2.46
N ASN A 51 -2.89 0.97 1.31
CA ASN A 51 -2.94 2.42 1.17
C ASN A 51 -4.18 2.85 0.42
N VAL A 52 -5.07 3.61 1.05
CA VAL A 52 -6.33 4.06 0.41
C VAL A 52 -6.09 5.02 -0.77
N PHE A 53 -4.92 5.66 -0.84
CA PHE A 53 -4.57 6.62 -1.90
C PHE A 53 -3.27 6.29 -2.65
N PRO A 54 -3.16 5.15 -3.37
CA PRO A 54 -1.92 4.78 -4.05
C PRO A 54 -1.46 5.82 -5.08
N GLY A 55 -2.42 6.43 -5.81
CA GLY A 55 -2.12 7.44 -6.83
C GLY A 55 -1.58 8.76 -6.28
N ILE A 56 -2.05 9.19 -5.10
CA ILE A 56 -1.53 10.37 -4.39
C ILE A 56 -0.15 10.06 -3.83
N LEU A 57 0.00 8.92 -3.15
CA LEU A 57 1.29 8.53 -2.56
C LEU A 57 2.37 8.30 -3.63
N GLY A 58 2.03 7.85 -4.84
CA GLY A 58 2.98 7.80 -5.96
C GLY A 58 3.52 9.17 -6.41
N ARG A 59 2.94 10.28 -5.92
CA ARG A 59 3.32 11.65 -6.27
C ARG A 59 3.91 12.41 -5.10
N THR A 60 3.38 12.23 -3.89
CA THR A 60 3.72 13.06 -2.72
C THR A 60 4.43 12.31 -1.59
N CYS A 61 4.65 10.99 -1.70
CA CYS A 61 5.29 10.23 -0.62
C CYS A 61 6.75 10.67 -0.41
N ASP A 62 7.15 10.75 0.87
CA ASP A 62 8.51 11.04 1.34
C ASP A 62 9.51 9.90 1.11
N ARG A 63 9.02 8.75 0.64
CA ARG A 63 9.82 7.59 0.17
C ARG A 63 10.78 7.00 1.21
N PRO A 64 10.37 6.76 2.48
CA PRO A 64 11.24 6.13 3.46
C PRO A 64 11.71 4.71 3.04
N CYS A 65 10.98 4.09 2.12
CA CYS A 65 11.30 2.77 1.56
C CYS A 65 12.47 2.76 0.55
N GLU A 66 12.80 3.90 -0.07
CA GLU A 66 13.87 3.98 -1.09
C GLU A 66 15.26 3.93 -0.44
N PRO A 67 15.58 4.71 0.62
CA PRO A 67 16.85 4.58 1.33
C PRO A 67 17.06 3.21 1.98
N ALA A 68 15.97 2.54 2.38
CA ALA A 68 16.01 1.19 2.95
C ALA A 68 16.13 0.08 1.88
N CYS A 69 16.06 0.41 0.58
CA CYS A 69 15.99 -0.59 -0.48
C CYS A 69 17.26 -1.46 -0.50
N ARG A 70 17.10 -2.79 -0.43
CA ARG A 70 18.22 -3.74 -0.49
C ARG A 70 19.11 -3.61 -1.74
N ARG A 71 18.61 -3.01 -2.82
CA ARG A 71 19.38 -2.75 -4.06
C ARG A 71 20.63 -1.90 -3.79
N VAL A 72 20.57 -0.97 -2.84
CA VAL A 72 21.71 -0.07 -2.51
C VAL A 72 22.89 -0.80 -1.87
N ARG A 73 22.73 -2.10 -1.54
CA ARG A 73 23.81 -2.94 -1.02
C ARG A 73 24.75 -3.44 -2.12
N VAL A 74 24.33 -3.35 -3.39
CA VAL A 74 25.07 -3.84 -4.57
C VAL A 74 25.17 -2.79 -5.68
N GLU A 75 24.15 -1.94 -5.83
CA GLU A 75 24.14 -0.82 -6.78
C GLU A 75 24.20 0.53 -6.03
N GLU A 76 24.52 1.61 -6.73
CA GLU A 76 24.52 2.97 -6.14
C GLU A 76 23.11 3.51 -5.89
N GLU A 77 22.14 3.17 -6.74
CA GLU A 77 20.79 3.73 -6.69
C GLU A 77 19.73 2.73 -6.20
N PRO A 78 18.77 3.17 -5.34
CA PRO A 78 17.63 2.34 -4.98
C PRO A 78 16.66 2.19 -6.15
N VAL A 79 15.72 1.26 -6.03
CA VAL A 79 14.57 1.25 -6.93
C VAL A 79 13.76 2.53 -6.69
N ALA A 80 13.35 3.21 -7.76
CA ALA A 80 12.45 4.37 -7.71
C ALA A 80 11.00 3.94 -7.39
N ILE A 81 10.80 3.35 -6.20
CA ILE A 81 9.57 2.72 -5.73
C ILE A 81 8.37 3.66 -5.86
N CYS A 82 8.53 4.93 -5.47
CA CYS A 82 7.44 5.91 -5.53
C CYS A 82 6.99 6.18 -6.97
N ARG A 83 7.94 6.30 -7.91
CA ARG A 83 7.65 6.50 -9.34
C ARG A 83 6.99 5.27 -9.96
N VAL A 84 7.45 4.08 -9.61
CA VAL A 84 6.86 2.82 -10.08
C VAL A 84 5.42 2.67 -9.54
N LYS A 85 5.16 3.04 -8.28
CA LYS A 85 3.79 3.11 -7.73
C LYS A 85 2.90 4.07 -8.51
N ARG A 86 3.42 5.23 -8.93
CA ARG A 86 2.70 6.16 -9.81
C ARG A 86 2.33 5.51 -11.15
N VAL A 87 3.25 4.77 -11.78
CA VAL A 87 2.96 4.10 -13.06
C VAL A 87 1.76 3.16 -12.93
N ALA A 88 1.67 2.37 -11.86
CA ALA A 88 0.50 1.50 -11.62
C ALA A 88 -0.80 2.31 -11.50
N ALA A 89 -0.78 3.46 -10.82
CA ALA A 89 -1.96 4.31 -10.69
C ALA A 89 -2.35 5.02 -11.99
N ASP A 90 -1.36 5.38 -12.81
CA ASP A 90 -1.58 6.10 -14.06
C ASP A 90 -1.97 5.15 -15.21
N SER A 91 -1.62 3.87 -15.11
CA SER A 91 -1.83 2.85 -16.16
C SER A 91 -2.87 1.79 -15.81
N LYS A 92 -3.55 1.91 -14.66
CA LYS A 92 -4.64 0.98 -14.29
C LYS A 92 -5.87 1.21 -15.16
N ASP A 93 -6.65 0.16 -15.31
CA ASP A 93 -8.01 0.21 -15.84
C ASP A 93 -9.00 0.74 -14.79
N ASP A 94 -10.29 0.66 -15.10
CA ASP A 94 -11.35 0.87 -14.12
C ASP A 94 -11.27 -0.18 -12.99
N ILE A 95 -11.39 0.30 -11.77
CA ILE A 95 -11.31 -0.49 -10.54
C ILE A 95 -12.67 -0.60 -9.84
N ALA A 96 -13.76 -0.06 -10.40
CA ALA A 96 -15.08 -0.13 -9.79
C ALA A 96 -15.51 -1.56 -9.46
N VAL A 97 -15.12 -2.53 -10.30
CA VAL A 97 -15.44 -3.96 -10.14
C VAL A 97 -14.69 -4.62 -8.98
N PRO A 98 -13.34 -4.53 -8.87
CA PRO A 98 -12.60 -5.17 -7.78
C PRO A 98 -12.74 -4.48 -6.41
N LEU A 99 -13.35 -3.30 -6.33
CA LEU A 99 -13.54 -2.62 -5.05
C LEU A 99 -14.53 -3.37 -4.13
N PRO A 100 -14.30 -3.38 -2.81
CA PRO A 100 -15.21 -3.99 -1.85
C PRO A 100 -16.62 -3.42 -1.97
N LYS A 101 -17.62 -4.30 -2.07
CA LYS A 101 -19.01 -3.89 -2.15
C LYS A 101 -19.52 -3.47 -0.78
N ILE A 102 -20.13 -2.31 -0.71
CA ILE A 102 -20.80 -1.82 0.49
C ILE A 102 -22.14 -2.58 0.64
N PRO A 103 -22.44 -3.19 1.80
CA PRO A 103 -23.69 -3.89 1.99
C PRO A 103 -24.87 -2.92 1.98
N LYS A 104 -25.96 -3.32 1.29
CA LYS A 104 -27.21 -2.53 1.25
C LYS A 104 -27.85 -2.40 2.62
N LYS A 105 -27.87 -3.48 3.40
CA LYS A 105 -28.33 -3.49 4.79
C LYS A 105 -27.18 -3.08 5.70
N LYS A 106 -27.31 -1.92 6.35
CA LYS A 106 -26.35 -1.41 7.33
C LYS A 106 -26.45 -2.14 8.67
N ASN A 107 -25.39 -2.10 9.46
CA ASN A 107 -25.30 -2.75 10.76
C ASN A 107 -25.99 -1.96 11.91
N GLY A 108 -26.66 -0.85 11.59
CA GLY A 108 -27.39 0.00 12.53
C GLY A 108 -26.54 1.01 13.30
N LYS A 109 -25.20 0.99 13.16
CA LYS A 109 -24.30 1.94 13.82
C LYS A 109 -23.95 3.11 12.90
N ARG A 110 -23.95 4.32 13.47
CA ARG A 110 -23.59 5.57 12.80
C ARG A 110 -22.29 6.13 13.39
N ILE A 111 -21.37 6.55 12.54
CA ILE A 111 -20.08 7.13 12.92
C ILE A 111 -19.95 8.46 12.20
N ALA A 112 -19.63 9.52 12.92
CA ALA A 112 -19.35 10.84 12.33
C ALA A 112 -17.84 11.02 12.19
N LEU A 113 -17.41 11.56 11.05
CA LEU A 113 -16.02 11.88 10.77
C LEU A 113 -15.89 13.38 10.59
N ILE A 114 -14.98 14.00 11.35
CA ILE A 114 -14.76 15.46 11.28
C ILE A 114 -13.56 15.72 10.35
N GLY A 115 -13.83 16.38 9.23
CA GLY A 115 -12.84 16.70 8.19
C GLY A 115 -12.76 15.65 7.08
N ALA A 116 -12.49 16.10 5.86
CA ALA A 116 -12.45 15.27 4.64
C ALA A 116 -11.01 14.94 4.19
N GLY A 117 -10.07 14.86 5.15
CA GLY A 117 -8.67 14.54 4.88
C GLY A 117 -8.41 13.03 4.69
N PRO A 118 -7.17 12.64 4.35
CA PRO A 118 -6.79 11.24 4.14
C PRO A 118 -7.11 10.32 5.32
N ALA A 119 -6.99 10.82 6.56
CA ALA A 119 -7.30 10.07 7.76
C ALA A 119 -8.79 9.68 7.81
N SER A 120 -9.69 10.66 7.76
CA SER A 120 -11.14 10.42 7.78
C SER A 120 -11.61 9.57 6.60
N LEU A 121 -11.11 9.84 5.39
CA LEU A 121 -11.50 9.07 4.22
C LEU A 121 -11.01 7.61 4.28
N THR A 122 -9.86 7.36 4.92
CA THR A 122 -9.38 5.98 5.18
C THR A 122 -10.32 5.25 6.12
N VAL A 123 -10.71 5.90 7.23
CA VAL A 123 -11.67 5.35 8.18
C VAL A 123 -13.02 5.08 7.51
N ALA A 124 -13.52 6.01 6.69
CA ALA A 124 -14.75 5.84 5.93
C ALA A 124 -14.68 4.62 5.00
N ARG A 125 -13.57 4.49 4.25
CA ARG A 125 -13.32 3.36 3.35
C ARG A 125 -13.31 2.03 4.07
N ASP A 126 -12.72 1.94 5.26
CA ASP A 126 -12.63 0.68 6.01
C ASP A 126 -13.95 0.29 6.67
N LEU A 127 -14.70 1.27 7.17
CA LEU A 127 -15.96 1.04 7.86
C LEU A 127 -17.15 0.81 6.91
N ALA A 128 -17.13 1.40 5.70
CA ALA A 128 -18.25 1.27 4.78
C ALA A 128 -18.53 -0.17 4.33
N PRO A 129 -17.52 -1.01 3.95
CA PRO A 129 -17.71 -2.43 3.64
C PRO A 129 -18.20 -3.25 4.85
N LEU A 130 -17.87 -2.85 6.08
CA LEU A 130 -18.36 -3.46 7.32
C LEU A 130 -19.82 -3.07 7.64
N GLY A 131 -20.45 -2.26 6.80
CA GLY A 131 -21.86 -1.90 6.90
C GLY A 131 -22.16 -0.79 7.89
N TYR A 132 -21.16 -0.05 8.35
CA TYR A 132 -21.41 1.17 9.12
C TYR A 132 -22.01 2.25 8.21
N ALA A 133 -22.80 3.13 8.82
CA ALA A 133 -23.17 4.41 8.23
C ALA A 133 -22.14 5.45 8.69
N VAL A 134 -21.28 5.86 7.78
CA VAL A 134 -20.25 6.89 7.93
C VAL A 134 -20.61 8.09 7.07
#